data_AF-A0AA36Y4W6-F1
#
_entry.id   AF-A0AA36Y4W6-F1
#
_cell.length_a   1.000
_cell.length_b   1.000
_cell.length_c   1.000
_cell.angle_alpha   90.00
_cell.angle_beta   90.00
_cell.angle_gamma   90.00
#
_symmetry.space_group_name_H-M   'P 1'
#
loop_
_entity.id
_entity.type
_entity.pdbx_description
1 polymer ?
#
loop_
_entity_poly.entity_id
_entity_poly.type
_entity_poly.pdbx_seq_one_letter_code
_entity_poly.pdbx_strand_id
1 'polypeptide(L)'
;MRIIMRQRLLSILDHYEIFDEAGQLLFKVSGKVAIAPELRIQNAEGEELGYTKFEMFHLLPHYNFFAGGEKIDRMAKKVTLFRARYELEESGWTVQGNFMDHEYQVTDAEGREIANISKAYLKVRDTYAIDVPDERNVLRVLMTALIVDSVQHPEH
;
A
#
# COMPACT_ATOMS: atom_id res chain seq x y z
N MET A 1 -2.08 11.22 11.34
CA MET A 1 -1.56 10.01 12.01
C MET A 1 -0.35 9.48 11.27
N ARG A 2 0.64 8.95 11.98
CA ARG A 2 1.75 8.20 11.39
C ARG A 2 1.63 6.73 11.73
N ILE A 3 1.81 5.86 10.73
CA ILE A 3 1.86 4.42 10.92
C ILE A 3 3.21 3.89 10.44
N ILE A 4 3.69 2.84 11.10
CA ILE A 4 4.95 2.19 10.83
C ILE A 4 4.66 0.83 10.23
N MET A 5 5.04 0.64 8.97
CA MET A 5 4.90 -0.62 8.27
C MET A 5 6.20 -1.41 8.39
N ARG A 6 6.10 -2.61 8.97
CA ARG A 6 7.23 -3.51 9.14
C ARG A 6 7.02 -4.75 8.27
N GLN A 7 7.92 -4.95 7.32
CA GLN A 7 7.94 -6.16 6.50
C GLN A 7 8.70 -7.26 7.25
N ARG A 8 8.16 -8.49 7.22
CA ARG A 8 8.89 -9.68 7.64
C ARG A 8 9.31 -10.44 6.39
N LEU A 9 10.47 -10.09 5.83
CA LEU A 9 11.05 -10.73 4.63
C LEU A 9 11.24 -12.24 4.82
N LEU A 10 10.29 -13.06 4.40
CA LEU A 10 10.51 -14.52 4.33
C LEU A 10 9.87 -15.23 3.12
N SER A 11 8.91 -14.65 2.37
CA SER A 11 8.50 -15.16 1.03
C SER A 11 7.39 -14.31 0.38
N ILE A 12 7.02 -14.62 -0.88
CA ILE A 12 5.73 -14.31 -1.58
C ILE A 12 4.44 -14.31 -0.70
N LEU A 13 4.47 -14.89 0.51
CA LEU A 13 3.40 -15.02 1.51
C LEU A 13 3.42 -13.95 2.62
N ASP A 14 4.12 -12.82 2.40
CA ASP A 14 4.46 -11.87 3.47
C ASP A 14 3.26 -11.50 4.36
N HIS A 15 3.50 -11.63 5.67
CA HIS A 15 2.68 -11.02 6.71
C HIS A 15 3.26 -9.66 7.03
N TYR A 16 2.47 -8.61 6.87
CA TYR A 16 2.86 -7.27 7.31
C TYR A 16 2.21 -6.97 8.65
N GLU A 17 2.99 -6.39 9.55
CA GLU A 17 2.48 -5.83 10.79
C GLU A 17 2.62 -4.32 10.70
N ILE A 18 1.52 -3.62 10.93
CA ILE A 18 1.47 -2.16 10.90
C ILE A 18 1.20 -1.68 12.30
N PHE A 19 2.05 -0.77 12.77
CA PHE A 19 2.02 -0.23 14.12
C PHE A 19 1.74 1.26 14.10
N ASP A 20 1.27 1.82 15.20
CA ASP A 20 1.31 3.25 15.44
C ASP A 20 2.71 3.72 15.90
N GLU A 21 2.84 5.01 16.22
CA GLU A 21 4.08 5.59 16.75
C GLU A 21 4.44 5.09 18.16
N ALA A 22 3.47 4.61 18.92
CA ALA A 22 3.68 4.03 20.26
C ALA A 22 4.10 2.55 20.20
N GLY A 23 4.11 1.95 19.01
CA GLY A 23 4.42 0.54 18.80
C GLY A 23 3.23 -0.40 19.05
N GLN A 24 2.01 0.12 19.15
CA GLN A 24 0.79 -0.67 19.22
C GLN A 24 0.45 -1.21 17.83
N LEU A 25 0.14 -2.51 17.75
CA LEU A 25 -0.28 -3.14 16.51
C LEU A 25 -1.66 -2.60 16.10
N LEU A 26 -1.73 -1.98 14.92
CA LEU A 26 -2.97 -1.47 14.32
C LEU A 26 -3.57 -2.47 13.35
N PHE A 27 -2.75 -2.99 12.43
CA PHE A 27 -3.21 -3.84 11.35
C PHE A 27 -2.30 -5.04 11.12
N LYS A 28 -2.92 -6.15 10.72
CA LYS A 28 -2.24 -7.34 10.20
C LYS A 28 -2.61 -7.49 8.73
N VAL A 29 -1.62 -7.77 7.90
CA VAL A 29 -1.84 -8.03 6.49
C VAL A 29 -1.41 -9.45 6.18
N SER A 30 -2.24 -10.17 5.42
CA SER A 30 -1.92 -11.52 4.96
C SER A 30 -2.13 -11.64 3.46
N GLY A 31 -1.14 -12.23 2.77
CA GLY A 31 -1.26 -12.60 1.36
C GLY A 31 -2.01 -13.92 1.19
N LYS A 32 -2.80 -14.02 0.11
CA LYS A 32 -3.41 -15.29 -0.33
C LYS A 32 -2.76 -15.76 -1.62
N VAL A 33 -2.23 -16.98 -1.62
CA VAL A 33 -1.79 -17.65 -2.87
C VAL A 33 -3.02 -18.02 -3.67
N ALA A 34 -3.26 -17.26 -4.72
CA ALA A 34 -4.31 -17.51 -5.70
C ALA A 34 -3.78 -17.14 -7.08
N ILE A 35 -4.54 -17.50 -8.13
CA ILE A 35 -4.22 -17.15 -9.52
C ILE A 35 -4.06 -15.61 -9.64
N ALA A 36 -4.85 -14.85 -8.88
CA ALA A 36 -4.66 -13.43 -8.65
C ALA A 36 -4.10 -13.22 -7.23
N PRO A 37 -2.91 -12.63 -7.04
CA PRO A 37 -2.45 -12.24 -5.72
C PRO A 37 -3.46 -11.30 -5.03
N GLU A 38 -3.76 -11.59 -3.78
CA GLU A 38 -4.64 -10.78 -2.91
C GLU A 38 -3.92 -10.47 -1.61
N LEU A 39 -3.99 -9.22 -1.14
CA LEU A 39 -3.53 -8.80 0.19
C LEU A 39 -4.74 -8.40 1.03
N ARG A 40 -4.93 -9.04 2.18
CA ARG A 40 -6.05 -8.79 3.09
C ARG A 40 -5.57 -8.05 4.32
N ILE A 41 -6.27 -6.98 4.68
CA ILE A 41 -5.97 -6.12 5.82
C ILE A 41 -6.99 -6.39 6.91
N GLN A 42 -6.50 -6.71 8.11
CA GLN A 42 -7.30 -6.97 9.30
C GLN A 42 -6.91 -6.03 10.44
N ASN A 43 -7.86 -5.70 11.33
CA ASN A 43 -7.53 -5.05 12.60
C ASN A 43 -6.84 -6.03 13.58
N ALA A 44 -6.51 -5.54 14.78
CA ALA A 44 -5.84 -6.33 15.80
C ALA A 44 -6.68 -7.56 16.24
N GLU A 45 -8.00 -7.40 16.25
CA GLU A 45 -9.03 -8.40 16.60
C GLU A 45 -9.24 -9.47 15.50
N GLY A 46 -8.72 -9.24 14.29
CA GLY A 46 -8.83 -10.17 13.15
C GLY A 46 -10.03 -9.92 12.23
N GLU A 47 -10.76 -8.81 12.43
CA GLU A 47 -11.82 -8.39 11.52
C GLU A 47 -11.21 -7.83 10.23
N GLU A 48 -11.72 -8.28 9.07
CA GLU A 48 -11.27 -7.81 7.77
C GLU A 48 -11.78 -6.38 7.51
N LEU A 49 -10.86 -5.46 7.29
CA LEU A 49 -11.16 -4.06 6.97
C LEU A 49 -11.24 -3.83 5.45
N GLY A 50 -10.48 -4.61 4.70
CA GLY A 50 -10.46 -4.56 3.24
C GLY A 50 -9.39 -5.43 2.63
N TYR A 51 -9.36 -5.48 1.31
CA TYR A 51 -8.38 -6.26 0.56
C TYR A 51 -8.06 -5.63 -0.79
N THR A 52 -6.90 -5.97 -1.32
CA THR A 52 -6.51 -5.66 -2.69
C THR A 52 -6.58 -6.92 -3.54
N LYS A 53 -6.93 -6.77 -4.81
CA LYS A 53 -6.99 -7.86 -5.77
C LYS A 53 -6.35 -7.47 -7.09
N PHE A 54 -5.36 -8.25 -7.51
CA PHE A 54 -4.77 -8.09 -8.83
C PHE A 54 -5.77 -8.42 -9.94
N GLU A 55 -5.88 -7.56 -10.93
CA GLU A 55 -6.72 -7.78 -12.11
C GLU A 55 -5.84 -8.23 -13.29
N MET A 56 -5.95 -9.51 -13.63
CA MET A 56 -5.30 -10.09 -14.81
C MET A 56 -6.01 -9.61 -16.09
N PHE A 57 -5.34 -9.73 -17.25
CA PHE A 57 -5.84 -9.41 -18.60
C PHE A 57 -5.77 -7.95 -19.07
N HIS A 58 -5.04 -7.09 -18.37
CA HIS A 58 -4.68 -5.76 -18.88
C HIS A 58 -3.23 -5.70 -19.38
N LEU A 59 -2.96 -4.82 -20.34
CA LEU A 59 -1.61 -4.55 -20.84
C LEU A 59 -0.68 -3.99 -19.74
N LEU A 60 -1.27 -3.35 -18.73
CA LEU A 60 -0.60 -2.76 -17.57
C LEU A 60 -1.23 -3.32 -16.29
N PRO A 61 -0.45 -3.46 -15.20
CA PRO A 61 -0.96 -4.02 -13.95
C PRO A 61 -2.00 -3.08 -13.31
N HIS A 62 -3.14 -3.66 -12.96
CA HIS A 62 -4.22 -3.01 -12.21
C HIS A 62 -4.49 -3.74 -10.90
N TYR A 63 -4.76 -2.98 -9.84
CA TYR A 63 -5.07 -3.50 -8.51
C TYR A 63 -6.37 -2.85 -8.03
N ASN A 64 -7.39 -3.67 -7.79
CA ASN A 64 -8.67 -3.21 -7.27
C ASN A 64 -8.66 -3.24 -5.75
N PHE A 65 -9.16 -2.18 -5.13
CA PHE A 65 -9.24 -2.00 -3.68
C PHE A 65 -10.68 -2.20 -3.22
N PHE A 66 -10.86 -3.02 -2.18
CA PHE A 66 -12.18 -3.34 -1.64
C PHE A 66 -12.24 -3.08 -0.14
N ALA A 67 -13.35 -2.52 0.34
CA ALA A 67 -13.68 -2.39 1.75
C ALA A 67 -15.19 -2.59 1.95
N GLY A 68 -15.59 -3.28 3.02
CA GLY A 68 -17.00 -3.62 3.25
C GLY A 68 -17.66 -4.43 2.13
N GLY A 69 -16.88 -5.14 1.32
CA GLY A 69 -17.36 -5.89 0.15
C GLY A 69 -17.58 -5.06 -1.12
N GLU A 70 -17.38 -3.75 -1.07
CA GLU A 70 -17.51 -2.85 -2.22
C GLU A 70 -16.15 -2.43 -2.76
N LYS A 71 -16.06 -2.24 -4.08
CA LYS A 71 -14.86 -1.68 -4.71
C LYS A 71 -14.79 -0.19 -4.38
N ILE A 72 -13.71 0.23 -3.71
CA ILE A 72 -13.51 1.62 -3.28
C ILE A 72 -12.53 2.38 -4.15
N ASP A 73 -11.64 1.68 -4.86
CA ASP A 73 -10.67 2.29 -5.79
C ASP A 73 -10.02 1.24 -6.73
N ARG A 74 -9.26 1.74 -7.69
CA ARG A 74 -8.42 0.99 -8.61
C ARG A 74 -7.12 1.73 -8.84
N MET A 75 -6.02 1.10 -8.46
CA MET A 75 -4.68 1.58 -8.71
C MET A 75 -4.13 1.03 -10.03
N ALA A 76 -3.71 1.93 -10.91
CA ALA A 76 -3.18 1.61 -12.22
C ALA A 76 -1.79 2.21 -12.44
N LYS A 77 -0.86 1.42 -12.99
CA LYS A 77 0.45 1.94 -13.40
C LYS A 77 0.33 2.79 -14.65
N LYS A 78 0.89 3.99 -14.64
CA LYS A 78 0.94 4.88 -15.81
C LYS A 78 2.23 4.67 -16.62
N VAL A 79 2.07 4.67 -17.94
CA VAL A 79 3.19 4.70 -18.87
C VAL A 79 3.88 6.05 -18.76
N THR A 80 5.13 6.04 -18.34
CA THR A 80 5.93 7.21 -18.02
C THR A 80 7.35 6.96 -18.51
N LEU A 81 8.00 7.99 -19.06
CA LEU A 81 9.27 7.82 -19.78
C LEU A 81 10.50 7.67 -18.85
N PHE A 82 10.39 8.10 -17.58
CA PHE A 82 11.56 8.22 -16.69
C PHE A 82 11.34 7.74 -15.25
N ARG A 83 10.11 7.77 -14.72
CA ARG A 83 9.82 7.40 -13.32
C ARG A 83 8.48 6.71 -13.24
N ALA A 84 8.42 5.57 -12.55
CA ALA A 84 7.16 4.91 -12.28
C ALA A 84 6.18 5.89 -11.59
N ARG A 85 4.92 5.84 -12.02
CA ARG A 85 3.81 6.61 -11.47
C ARG A 85 2.59 5.71 -11.45
N TYR A 86 1.81 5.81 -10.39
CA TYR A 86 0.51 5.16 -10.32
C TYR A 86 -0.58 6.21 -10.12
N GLU A 87 -1.78 5.87 -10.54
CA GLU A 87 -2.98 6.65 -10.24
C GLU A 87 -4.04 5.73 -9.65
N LEU A 88 -4.77 6.27 -8.68
CA LEU A 88 -6.00 5.71 -8.16
C LEU A 88 -7.14 6.41 -8.88
N GLU A 89 -7.95 5.65 -9.62
CA GLU A 89 -8.89 6.22 -10.58
C GLU A 89 -10.15 6.79 -9.93
N GLU A 90 -10.68 6.14 -8.89
CA GLU A 90 -11.91 6.56 -8.25
C GLU A 90 -11.66 7.75 -7.30
N SER A 91 -10.50 7.82 -6.63
CA SER A 91 -10.11 8.98 -5.82
C SER A 91 -9.44 10.11 -6.60
N GLY A 92 -8.92 9.81 -7.80
CA GLY A 92 -8.06 10.73 -8.54
C GLY A 92 -6.70 10.97 -7.88
N TRP A 93 -6.24 10.08 -6.99
CA TRP A 93 -4.95 10.24 -6.34
C TRP A 93 -3.80 9.84 -7.27
N THR A 94 -2.69 10.56 -7.14
CA THR A 94 -1.43 10.26 -7.81
C THR A 94 -0.41 9.77 -6.80
N VAL A 95 0.29 8.68 -7.16
CA VAL A 95 1.38 8.11 -6.38
C VAL A 95 2.67 8.26 -7.17
N GLN A 96 3.63 9.01 -6.62
CA GLN A 96 4.88 9.34 -7.32
C GLN A 96 6.05 9.54 -6.35
N GLY A 97 7.26 9.23 -6.80
CA GLY A 97 8.49 9.40 -6.02
C GLY A 97 9.52 8.34 -6.37
N ASN A 98 10.42 8.06 -5.43
CA ASN A 98 11.37 6.97 -5.51
C ASN A 98 10.83 5.75 -4.73
N PHE A 99 10.18 4.85 -5.44
CA PHE A 99 9.60 3.64 -4.84
C PHE A 99 10.64 2.66 -4.31
N MET A 100 11.83 2.58 -4.93
CA MET A 100 12.88 1.66 -4.50
C MET A 100 13.45 2.04 -3.14
N ASP A 101 13.52 3.35 -2.85
CA ASP A 101 13.96 3.86 -1.56
C ASP A 101 12.81 4.05 -0.56
N HIS A 102 11.57 3.67 -0.90
CA HIS A 102 10.39 3.99 -0.09
C HIS A 102 10.27 5.49 0.23
N GLU A 103 10.61 6.35 -0.73
CA GLU A 103 10.55 7.82 -0.63
C GLU A 103 9.57 8.35 -1.68
N TYR A 104 8.26 8.30 -1.37
CA TYR A 104 7.21 8.67 -2.30
C TYR A 104 5.99 9.29 -1.62
N GLN A 105 5.17 9.99 -2.39
CA GLN A 105 4.00 10.70 -1.91
C GLN A 105 2.73 10.27 -2.63
N VAL A 106 1.62 10.37 -1.92
CA VAL A 106 0.26 10.28 -2.45
C VAL A 106 -0.36 11.67 -2.38
N THR A 107 -0.83 12.19 -3.52
CA THR A 107 -1.50 13.48 -3.59
C THR A 107 -2.84 13.36 -4.29
N ASP A 108 -3.78 14.23 -3.98
CA ASP A 108 -5.02 14.33 -4.76
C ASP A 108 -4.81 15.09 -6.08
N ALA A 109 -5.90 15.29 -6.82
CA ALA A 109 -5.91 16.00 -8.10
C ALA A 109 -5.51 17.48 -8.00
N GLU A 110 -5.66 18.11 -6.84
CA GLU A 110 -5.25 19.49 -6.57
C GLU A 110 -3.79 19.57 -6.10
N GLY A 111 -3.11 18.43 -5.95
CA GLY A 111 -1.74 18.35 -5.44
C GLY A 111 -1.64 18.45 -3.91
N ARG A 112 -2.76 18.34 -3.19
CA ARG A 112 -2.75 18.30 -1.72
C ARG A 112 -2.23 16.95 -1.26
N GLU A 113 -1.46 16.97 -0.18
CA GLU A 113 -0.88 15.76 0.39
C GLU A 113 -1.97 14.88 1.03
N ILE A 114 -2.00 13.62 0.60
CA ILE A 114 -2.83 12.56 1.18
C ILE A 114 -1.99 11.65 2.07
N ALA A 115 -0.75 11.36 1.64
CA ALA A 115 0.22 10.66 2.46
C ALA A 115 1.65 10.92 2.00
N ASN A 116 2.58 10.81 2.95
CA ASN A 116 4.01 10.76 2.70
C ASN A 116 4.56 9.41 3.19
N ILE A 117 5.34 8.74 2.34
CA ILE A 117 6.02 7.49 2.66
C ILE A 117 7.52 7.76 2.62
N SER A 118 8.19 7.45 3.74
CA SER A 118 9.63 7.69 3.92
C SER A 118 10.29 6.55 4.72
N LYS A 119 11.60 6.38 4.57
CA LYS A 119 12.36 5.42 5.41
C LYS A 119 12.17 5.78 6.88
N ALA A 120 11.80 4.80 7.70
CA ALA A 120 11.79 5.02 9.14
C ALA A 120 13.25 5.21 9.61
N TYR A 121 13.52 6.21 10.44
CA TYR A 121 14.84 6.50 11.00
C TYR A 121 15.40 5.38 11.93
N LEU A 122 14.73 4.24 11.99
CA LEU A 122 15.09 3.10 12.83
C LEU A 122 16.06 2.20 12.07
N LYS A 123 17.11 1.73 12.76
CA LYS A 123 18.14 0.80 12.26
C LYS A 123 17.59 -0.60 11.89
N VAL A 124 16.28 -0.77 11.81
CA VAL A 124 15.62 -2.03 11.46
C VAL A 124 15.40 -1.99 9.96
N ARG A 125 16.07 -2.92 9.26
CA ARG A 125 15.88 -3.14 7.83
C ARG A 125 14.39 -3.40 7.55
N ASP A 126 13.90 -2.96 6.39
CA ASP A 126 12.54 -3.28 5.89
C ASP A 126 11.40 -2.68 6.76
N THR A 127 11.63 -1.47 7.31
CA THR A 127 10.63 -0.68 8.04
C THR A 127 10.53 0.71 7.44
N TYR A 128 9.32 1.16 7.12
CA TYR A 128 9.06 2.51 6.62
C TYR A 128 7.86 3.15 7.30
N ALA A 129 7.87 4.48 7.30
CA ALA A 129 6.82 5.29 7.88
C ALA A 129 5.86 5.77 6.80
N ILE A 130 4.58 5.82 7.17
CA ILE A 130 3.51 6.37 6.34
C ILE A 130 2.82 7.44 7.19
N ASP A 131 3.03 8.69 6.81
CA ASP A 131 2.38 9.84 7.42
C ASP A 131 1.10 10.15 6.64
N VAL A 132 -0.06 10.10 7.31
CA VAL A 132 -1.39 10.32 6.73
C VAL A 132 -2.08 11.47 7.49
N PRO A 133 -2.24 12.66 6.88
CA PRO A 133 -2.85 13.80 7.58
C PRO A 133 -4.30 13.56 8.03
N ASP A 134 -5.07 12.83 7.23
CA ASP A 134 -6.48 12.50 7.49
C ASP A 134 -6.69 10.99 7.67
N GLU A 135 -7.12 10.59 8.86
CA GLU A 135 -7.27 9.19 9.24
C GLU A 135 -8.26 8.41 8.35
N ARG A 136 -9.21 9.11 7.72
CA ARG A 136 -10.17 8.50 6.77
C ARG A 136 -9.48 7.88 5.55
N ASN A 137 -8.27 8.33 5.24
CA ASN A 137 -7.50 7.87 4.08
C ASN A 137 -6.59 6.68 4.39
N VAL A 138 -6.41 6.32 5.67
CA VAL A 138 -5.41 5.36 6.13
C VAL A 138 -5.53 4.01 5.43
N LEU A 139 -6.74 3.46 5.33
CA LEU A 139 -6.94 2.15 4.70
C LEU A 139 -6.51 2.16 3.22
N ARG A 140 -6.92 3.20 2.47
CA ARG A 140 -6.62 3.34 1.04
C ARG A 140 -5.13 3.61 0.79
N VAL A 141 -4.51 4.43 1.65
CA VAL A 141 -3.07 4.68 1.63
C VAL A 141 -2.30 3.40 1.95
N LEU A 142 -2.72 2.64 2.96
CA LEU A 142 -2.08 1.37 3.32
C LEU A 142 -2.15 0.36 2.16
N MET A 143 -3.31 0.21 1.52
CA MET A 143 -3.45 -0.62 0.30
C MET A 143 -2.49 -0.17 -0.80
N THR A 144 -2.35 1.14 -0.99
CA THR A 144 -1.41 1.71 -1.97
C THR A 144 0.03 1.32 -1.65
N ALA A 145 0.46 1.53 -0.40
CA ALA A 145 1.82 1.23 0.03
C ALA A 145 2.15 -0.27 -0.08
N LEU A 146 1.19 -1.13 0.28
CA LEU A 146 1.29 -2.58 0.12
C LEU A 146 1.46 -2.99 -1.35
N ILE A 147 0.71 -2.39 -2.27
CA ILE A 147 0.85 -2.69 -3.70
C ILE A 147 2.19 -2.22 -4.23
N VAL A 148 2.62 -0.99 -3.89
CA VAL A 148 3.96 -0.49 -4.29
C VAL A 148 5.04 -1.47 -3.82
N ASP A 149 5.01 -1.88 -2.57
CA ASP A 149 5.99 -2.80 -2.01
C ASP A 149 5.97 -4.16 -2.73
N SER A 150 4.79 -4.77 -2.90
CA SER A 150 4.63 -6.05 -3.59
C SER A 150 5.15 -6.05 -5.04
N VAL A 151 5.14 -4.90 -5.72
CA VAL A 151 5.62 -4.76 -7.10
C VAL A 151 7.13 -4.49 -7.18
N GLN A 152 7.73 -3.88 -6.15
CA GLN A 152 9.18 -3.64 -6.09
C GLN A 152 9.96 -4.84 -5.58
N HIS A 153 9.31 -5.72 -4.81
CA HIS A 153 9.85 -6.98 -4.33
C HIS A 153 9.13 -8.20 -4.94
N PRO A 154 9.04 -8.34 -6.27
CA PRO A 154 8.54 -9.57 -6.87
C PRO A 154 9.61 -10.63 -6.65
N GLU A 155 9.41 -11.55 -5.70
CA GLU A 155 10.32 -12.68 -5.58
C GLU A 155 10.30 -13.51 -6.87
N HIS A 156 11.51 -13.98 -7.23
CA HIS A 156 11.84 -14.77 -8.40
C HIS A 156 11.04 -16.07 -8.53
#